data_AF-A0A2R6CDS8-F1
#
_entry.id   AF-A0A2R6CDS8-F1
#
_cell.length_a   1.000
_cell.length_b   1.000
_cell.length_c   1.000
_cell.angle_alpha   90.00
_cell.angle_beta   90.00
_cell.angle_gamma   90.00
#
_symmetry.space_group_name_H-M   'P 1'
#
loop_
_entity.id
_entity.type
_entity.pdbx_description
1 polymer ?
#
loop_
_entity_poly.entity_id
_entity_poly.type
_entity_poly.pdbx_seq_one_letter_code
_entity_poly.pdbx_strand_id
1 'polypeptide(L)'
;MRKPVLLKVGWEKVEWPTQQIAEAIDNLFGYLEDYLPEQSGYSKTAIMGPVGKLLSMIEASQFGESVESYVGHIINIHNQSSKKLVTQAGIERLRKGVEILVDLKKRFTDRDFHRIVRSVDYGVYFRKSKEIAEKREEKKEQSKKQEGGGQNE
;
A
#
# COMPACT_ATOMS: atom_id res chain seq x y z
N MET A 1 -16.90 28.75 41.34
CA MET A 1 -15.95 27.63 41.10
C MET A 1 -16.48 26.77 39.97
N ARG A 2 -15.72 26.55 38.89
CA ARG A 2 -16.11 25.63 37.81
C ARG A 2 -15.94 24.19 38.30
N LYS A 3 -16.96 23.35 38.15
CA LYS A 3 -16.88 21.91 38.47
C LYS A 3 -15.91 21.24 37.49
N PRO A 4 -14.93 20.44 37.95
CA PRO A 4 -14.09 19.68 37.05
C PRO A 4 -14.95 18.62 36.35
N VAL A 5 -14.92 18.62 35.02
CA VAL A 5 -15.52 17.57 34.20
C VAL A 5 -14.54 16.40 34.21
N LEU A 6 -14.92 15.33 34.92
CA LEU A 6 -14.22 14.05 34.84
C LEU A 6 -14.47 13.46 33.44
N LEU A 7 -13.49 13.63 32.55
CA LEU A 7 -13.40 12.84 31.32
C LEU A 7 -13.29 11.37 31.74
N LYS A 8 -14.37 10.61 31.57
CA LYS A 8 -14.31 9.15 31.57
C LYS A 8 -13.53 8.76 30.32
N VAL A 9 -12.21 8.66 30.44
CA VAL A 9 -11.37 8.03 29.43
C VAL A 9 -11.72 6.55 29.51
N GLY A 10 -12.63 6.11 28.63
CA GLY A 10 -12.87 4.69 28.41
C GLY A 10 -11.62 4.12 27.77
N TRP A 11 -10.70 3.61 28.59
CA TRP A 11 -9.58 2.80 28.13
C TRP A 11 -10.12 1.41 27.81
N GLU A 12 -11.04 1.31 26.84
CA GLU A 12 -11.26 0.02 26.22
C GLU A 12 -9.95 -0.33 25.51
N LYS A 13 -9.40 -1.48 25.86
CA LYS A 13 -8.17 -2.00 25.28
C LYS A 13 -8.49 -2.38 23.83
N VAL A 14 -8.43 -1.41 22.92
CA VAL A 14 -8.61 -1.68 21.50
C VAL A 14 -7.47 -2.59 21.07
N GLU A 15 -7.80 -3.83 20.72
CA GLU A 15 -6.80 -4.80 20.29
C GLU A 15 -6.12 -4.32 19.01
N TRP A 16 -4.81 -4.55 18.92
CA TRP A 16 -4.04 -4.19 17.73
C TRP A 16 -4.56 -4.98 16.51
N PRO A 17 -4.97 -4.31 15.42
CA PRO A 17 -5.73 -4.93 14.34
C PRO A 17 -4.82 -5.68 13.35
N THR A 18 -4.08 -6.67 13.85
CA THR A 18 -3.03 -7.37 13.09
C THR A 18 -3.55 -8.00 11.81
N GLN A 19 -4.72 -8.63 11.87
CA GLN A 19 -5.32 -9.29 10.70
C GLN A 19 -5.73 -8.27 9.64
N GLN A 20 -6.39 -7.18 10.04
CA GLN A 20 -6.81 -6.14 9.10
C GLN A 20 -5.60 -5.43 8.48
N ILE A 21 -4.52 -5.23 9.24
CA ILE A 21 -3.25 -4.71 8.70
C ILE A 21 -2.70 -5.66 7.64
N ALA A 22 -2.66 -6.96 7.92
CA ALA A 22 -2.17 -7.96 6.97
C ALA A 22 -3.03 -7.99 5.69
N GLU A 23 -4.36 -7.98 5.82
CA GLU A 23 -5.30 -7.95 4.71
C GLU A 23 -5.17 -6.67 3.87
N ALA A 24 -4.97 -5.50 4.50
CA ALA A 24 -4.70 -4.26 3.80
C ALA A 24 -3.38 -4.34 3.01
N ILE A 25 -2.32 -4.89 3.61
CA ILE A 25 -1.04 -5.12 2.93
C ILE A 25 -1.22 -6.05 1.73
N ASP A 26 -1.92 -7.17 1.90
CA ASP A 26 -2.15 -8.16 0.84
C ASP A 26 -2.88 -7.54 -0.36
N ASN A 27 -3.96 -6.81 -0.09
CA ASN A 27 -4.76 -6.16 -1.12
C ASN A 27 -3.98 -5.05 -1.84
N LEU A 28 -3.31 -4.16 -1.10
CA LEU A 28 -2.57 -3.05 -1.70
C LEU A 28 -1.33 -3.54 -2.45
N PHE A 29 -0.63 -4.55 -1.94
CA PHE A 29 0.45 -5.20 -2.68
C PHE A 29 -0.07 -5.87 -3.95
N GLY A 30 -1.19 -6.60 -3.84
CA GLY A 30 -1.79 -7.28 -4.97
C GLY A 30 -2.32 -6.32 -6.05
N TYR A 31 -2.74 -5.10 -5.69
CA TYR A 31 -3.06 -4.05 -6.66
C TYR A 31 -1.82 -3.62 -7.47
N LEU A 32 -0.63 -3.60 -6.85
CA LEU A 32 0.63 -3.22 -7.52
C LEU A 32 1.14 -4.25 -8.53
N GLU A 33 0.48 -5.40 -8.70
CA GLU A 33 0.74 -6.33 -9.81
C GLU A 33 0.37 -5.73 -11.17
N ASP A 34 -0.66 -4.89 -11.19
CA ASP A 34 -1.12 -4.15 -12.37
C ASP A 34 -0.32 -2.87 -12.60
N TYR A 35 0.58 -2.49 -11.69
CA TYR A 35 1.36 -1.26 -11.80
C TYR A 35 2.75 -1.52 -12.40
N LEU A 36 3.00 -0.90 -13.56
CA LEU A 36 4.32 -0.81 -14.17
C LEU A 36 4.70 0.66 -14.33
N PRO A 37 5.67 1.21 -13.55
CA PRO A 37 5.98 2.63 -13.60
C PRO A 37 6.51 3.06 -14.98
N GLU A 38 6.11 4.26 -15.43
CA GLU A 38 6.67 4.87 -16.63
C GLU A 38 8.17 5.17 -16.47
N GLN A 39 8.51 5.79 -15.34
CA GLN A 39 9.87 6.12 -14.95
C GLN A 39 10.27 5.26 -13.75
N SER A 40 11.37 4.53 -13.90
CA SER A 40 11.92 3.72 -12.80
C SER A 40 12.59 4.62 -11.77
N GLY A 41 12.31 4.38 -10.49
CA GLY A 41 12.94 5.08 -9.38
C GLY A 41 13.18 4.14 -8.20
N TYR A 42 14.07 4.56 -7.30
CA TYR A 42 14.49 3.77 -6.13
C TYR A 42 13.98 4.35 -4.80
N SER A 43 13.29 5.48 -4.83
CA SER A 43 12.66 6.01 -3.62
C SER A 43 11.53 5.09 -3.19
N LYS A 44 11.18 5.12 -1.89
CA LYS A 44 10.05 4.37 -1.34
C LYS A 44 8.77 4.60 -2.15
N THR A 45 8.49 5.87 -2.47
CA THR A 45 7.32 6.29 -3.24
C THR A 45 7.36 5.76 -4.68
N ALA A 46 8.54 5.71 -5.30
CA ALA A 46 8.68 5.11 -6.64
C ALA A 46 8.47 3.59 -6.62
N ILE A 47 8.93 2.91 -5.56
CA ILE A 47 8.76 1.46 -5.38
C ILE A 47 7.29 1.12 -5.13
N MET A 48 6.60 1.90 -4.30
CA MET A 48 5.19 1.67 -3.95
C MET A 48 4.18 2.28 -4.92
N GLY A 49 4.64 3.09 -5.88
CA GLY A 49 3.78 3.73 -6.87
C GLY A 49 2.61 4.49 -6.24
N PRO A 50 1.39 4.38 -6.81
CA PRO A 50 0.20 5.08 -6.33
C PRO A 50 -0.17 4.76 -4.86
N VAL A 51 0.18 3.57 -4.35
CA VAL A 51 -0.12 3.17 -2.96
C VAL A 51 0.58 4.09 -1.96
N GLY A 52 1.82 4.52 -2.23
CA GLY A 52 2.52 5.43 -1.34
C GLY A 52 1.76 6.74 -1.13
N LYS A 53 1.15 7.27 -2.20
CA LYS A 53 0.31 8.47 -2.14
C LYS A 53 -1.01 8.20 -1.43
N LEU A 54 -1.66 7.06 -1.71
CA LEU A 54 -2.91 6.65 -1.07
C LEU A 54 -2.81 6.69 0.46
N LEU A 55 -1.76 6.07 1.01
CA LEU A 55 -1.59 5.96 2.46
C LEU A 55 -1.48 7.33 3.13
N SER A 56 -0.74 8.28 2.55
CA SER A 56 -0.68 9.65 3.05
C SER A 56 -2.03 10.37 2.99
N MET A 57 -2.82 10.13 1.95
CA MET A 57 -4.13 10.76 1.80
C MET A 57 -5.17 10.21 2.78
N ILE A 58 -5.14 8.89 3.05
CA ILE A 58 -6.01 8.27 4.05
C ILE A 58 -5.61 8.74 5.46
N GLU A 59 -4.31 8.79 5.75
CA GLU A 59 -3.79 9.31 7.02
C GLU A 59 -4.28 10.73 7.30
N ALA A 60 -4.21 11.60 6.29
CA ALA A 60 -4.71 12.97 6.35
C ALA A 60 -6.25 13.09 6.28
N SER A 61 -6.98 11.99 6.13
CA SER A 61 -8.44 11.97 5.96
C SER A 61 -8.93 12.90 4.84
N GLN A 62 -8.14 13.02 3.77
CA GLN A 62 -8.36 13.97 2.67
C GLN A 62 -9.76 13.90 2.05
N PHE A 63 -10.38 12.71 1.98
CA PHE A 63 -11.74 12.51 1.47
C PHE A 63 -12.71 11.97 2.53
N GLY A 64 -12.35 12.10 3.81
CA GLY A 64 -13.13 11.55 4.92
C GLY A 64 -13.31 10.04 4.79
N GLU A 65 -14.57 9.58 4.76
CA GLU A 65 -14.93 8.16 4.71
C GLU A 65 -15.24 7.65 3.30
N SER A 66 -15.07 8.50 2.27
CA SER A 66 -15.44 8.15 0.89
C SER A 66 -14.40 7.23 0.24
N VAL A 67 -14.63 5.92 0.35
CA VAL A 67 -13.83 4.88 -0.32
C VAL A 67 -13.73 5.15 -1.83
N GLU A 68 -14.85 5.45 -2.48
CA GLU A 68 -14.91 5.66 -3.93
C GLU A 68 -14.04 6.83 -4.38
N SER A 69 -13.99 7.92 -3.59
CA SER A 69 -13.16 9.08 -3.91
C SER A 69 -11.66 8.75 -3.83
N TYR A 70 -11.24 7.97 -2.83
CA TYR A 70 -9.87 7.48 -2.75
C TYR A 70 -9.53 6.57 -3.93
N VAL A 71 -10.38 5.59 -4.22
CA VAL A 71 -10.19 4.63 -5.32
C VAL A 71 -10.09 5.36 -6.66
N GLY A 72 -11.05 6.24 -6.98
CA GLY A 72 -11.05 7.01 -8.22
C GLY A 72 -9.81 7.89 -8.38
N HIS A 73 -9.36 8.52 -7.30
CA HIS A 73 -8.14 9.32 -7.32
C HIS A 73 -6.89 8.49 -7.60
N ILE A 74 -6.76 7.32 -6.97
CA ILE A 74 -5.62 6.43 -7.19
C ILE A 74 -5.61 5.82 -8.59
N ILE A 75 -6.78 5.46 -9.13
CA ILE A 75 -6.89 5.01 -10.53
C ILE A 75 -6.43 6.12 -11.49
N ASN A 76 -6.82 7.38 -11.23
CA ASN A 76 -6.33 8.48 -12.04
C ASN A 76 -4.80 8.62 -11.98
N ILE A 77 -4.19 8.56 -10.79
CA ILE A 77 -2.71 8.58 -10.65
C ILE A 77 -2.08 7.39 -11.36
N HIS A 78 -2.66 6.20 -11.24
CA HIS A 78 -2.19 4.99 -11.92
C HIS A 78 -2.13 5.20 -13.42
N ASN A 79 -3.22 5.66 -14.03
CA ASN A 79 -3.32 5.89 -15.46
C ASN A 79 -2.36 6.96 -15.98
N GLN A 80 -1.97 7.92 -15.12
CA GLN A 80 -1.01 8.97 -15.45
C GLN A 80 0.46 8.57 -15.26
N SER A 81 0.74 7.49 -14.53
CA SER A 81 2.11 7.14 -14.11
C SER A 81 2.50 5.69 -14.40
N SER A 82 1.62 4.93 -15.03
CA SER A 82 1.83 3.52 -15.37
C SER A 82 1.71 3.24 -16.86
N LYS A 83 2.58 2.35 -17.34
CA LYS A 83 2.51 1.75 -18.68
C LYS A 83 1.41 0.70 -18.83
N LYS A 84 0.76 0.31 -17.73
CA LYS A 84 -0.32 -0.69 -17.69
C LYS A 84 -1.59 -0.04 -17.18
N LEU A 85 -2.74 -0.39 -17.77
CA LEU A 85 -4.03 -0.02 -17.21
C LEU A 85 -4.37 -0.92 -16.02
N VAL A 86 -5.10 -0.39 -15.05
CA VAL A 86 -5.61 -1.17 -13.92
C VAL A 86 -6.67 -2.16 -14.39
N THR A 87 -6.60 -3.42 -13.95
CA THR A 87 -7.62 -4.42 -14.25
C THR A 87 -8.79 -4.33 -13.26
N GLN A 88 -9.91 -4.98 -13.57
CA GLN A 88 -11.03 -5.08 -12.63
C GLN A 88 -10.62 -5.75 -11.30
N ALA A 89 -9.75 -6.75 -11.35
CA ALA A 89 -9.21 -7.38 -10.15
C ALA A 89 -8.31 -6.43 -9.35
N GLY A 90 -7.50 -5.61 -10.04
CA GLY A 90 -6.70 -4.56 -9.42
C GLY A 90 -7.57 -3.49 -8.74
N ILE A 91 -8.66 -3.06 -9.38
CA ILE A 91 -9.63 -2.13 -8.79
C ILE A 91 -10.25 -2.72 -7.52
N GLU A 92 -10.67 -3.99 -7.57
CA GLU A 92 -11.28 -4.65 -6.41
C GLU A 92 -10.30 -4.78 -5.23
N ARG A 93 -9.04 -5.15 -5.52
CA ARG A 93 -7.98 -5.20 -4.51
C ARG A 93 -7.72 -3.81 -3.92
N LEU A 94 -7.60 -2.78 -4.75
CA LEU A 94 -7.44 -1.40 -4.29
C LEU A 94 -8.61 -0.98 -3.38
N ARG A 95 -9.85 -1.23 -3.82
CA ARG A 95 -11.07 -0.92 -3.07
C ARG A 95 -11.05 -1.57 -1.69
N LYS A 96 -10.81 -2.88 -1.60
CA LYS A 96 -10.73 -3.60 -0.32
C LYS A 96 -9.67 -3.04 0.61
N GLY A 97 -8.48 -2.73 0.09
CA GLY A 97 -7.42 -2.09 0.88
C GLY A 97 -7.83 -0.73 1.45
N VAL A 98 -8.53 0.09 0.65
CA VAL A 98 -9.07 1.39 1.08
C VAL A 98 -10.16 1.21 2.14
N GLU A 99 -11.13 0.31 1.92
CA GLU A 99 -12.23 0.02 2.85
C GLU A 99 -11.69 -0.34 4.24
N ILE A 100 -10.73 -1.27 4.29
CA ILE A 100 -10.10 -1.68 5.55
C ILE A 100 -9.48 -0.49 6.27
N LEU A 101 -8.72 0.34 5.55
CA LEU A 101 -8.01 1.46 6.16
C LEU A 101 -8.97 2.57 6.63
N VAL A 102 -10.02 2.87 5.87
CA VAL A 102 -11.08 3.79 6.28
C VAL A 102 -11.79 3.27 7.53
N ASP A 103 -12.09 1.97 7.59
CA ASP A 103 -12.73 1.35 8.76
C ASP A 103 -11.82 1.31 10.00
N LEU A 104 -10.51 1.18 9.80
CA LEU A 104 -9.54 1.32 10.89
C LEU A 104 -9.45 2.78 11.37
N LYS A 105 -9.52 3.77 10.47
CA LYS A 105 -9.52 5.19 10.87
C LYS A 105 -10.69 5.52 11.78
N LYS A 106 -11.87 4.95 11.54
CA LYS A 106 -13.08 5.17 12.36
C LYS A 106 -12.97 4.62 13.78
N ARG A 107 -12.24 3.51 13.95
CA ARG A 107 -12.20 2.75 15.20
C ARG A 107 -11.03 3.13 16.10
N PHE A 108 -10.01 3.76 15.55
CA PHE A 108 -8.76 4.04 16.25
C PHE A 108 -8.52 5.55 16.38
N THR A 109 -7.79 5.93 17.44
CA THR A 109 -7.34 7.32 17.60
C THR A 109 -6.40 7.72 16.46
N ASP A 110 -6.26 9.01 16.18
CA ASP A 110 -5.30 9.49 15.16
C ASP A 110 -3.88 8.98 15.38
N ARG A 111 -3.47 8.87 16.65
CA ARG A 111 -2.15 8.35 17.04
C ARG A 111 -2.00 6.87 16.70
N ASP A 112 -2.98 6.05 17.04
CA ASP A 112 -2.92 4.61 16.75
C ASP A 112 -3.08 4.36 15.26
N PHE A 113 -3.94 5.13 14.59
CA PHE A 113 -4.10 5.07 13.15
C PHE A 113 -2.81 5.42 12.41
N HIS A 114 -2.07 6.45 12.84
CA HIS A 114 -0.73 6.75 12.29
C HIS A 114 0.20 5.52 12.36
N ARG A 115 0.20 4.80 13.49
CA ARG A 115 1.01 3.57 13.65
C ARG A 115 0.52 2.44 12.75
N ILE A 116 -0.78 2.30 12.58
CA ILE A 116 -1.42 1.32 11.68
C ILE A 116 -0.99 1.61 10.24
N VAL A 117 -1.15 2.85 9.77
CA VAL A 117 -0.76 3.26 8.41
C VAL A 117 0.73 3.01 8.16
N ARG A 118 1.61 3.33 9.11
CA ARG A 118 3.05 3.02 8.99
C ARG A 118 3.32 1.53 8.89
N SER A 119 2.56 0.70 9.59
CA SER A 119 2.70 -0.76 9.51
C SER A 119 2.31 -1.28 8.12
N VAL A 120 1.23 -0.74 7.55
CA VAL A 120 0.81 -1.05 6.17
C VAL A 120 1.84 -0.54 5.14
N ASP A 121 2.31 0.70 5.30
CA ASP A 121 3.30 1.35 4.43
C ASP A 121 4.57 0.50 4.31
N TYR A 122 5.22 0.20 5.43
CA TYR A 122 6.42 -0.63 5.42
C TYR A 122 6.16 -2.10 5.05
N GLY A 123 4.97 -2.63 5.35
CA GLY A 123 4.57 -3.97 4.92
C GLY A 123 4.50 -4.12 3.41
N VAL A 124 3.82 -3.17 2.73
CA VAL A 124 3.74 -3.13 1.27
C VAL A 124 5.11 -2.87 0.65
N TYR A 125 5.87 -1.90 1.19
CA TYR A 125 7.22 -1.59 0.73
C TYR A 125 8.15 -2.80 0.78
N PHE A 126 8.15 -3.54 1.89
CA PHE A 126 9.01 -4.70 2.06
C PHE A 126 8.72 -5.76 0.99
N ARG A 127 7.44 -6.09 0.80
CA ARG A 127 7.04 -7.10 -0.19
C ARG A 127 7.40 -6.68 -1.61
N LYS A 128 7.18 -5.40 -1.96
CA LYS A 128 7.53 -4.91 -3.29
C LYS A 128 9.03 -4.84 -3.52
N SER A 129 9.80 -4.43 -2.52
CA SER A 129 11.26 -4.43 -2.58
C SER A 129 11.82 -5.84 -2.74
N LYS A 130 11.26 -6.81 -2.02
CA LYS A 130 11.61 -8.23 -2.14
C LYS A 130 11.33 -8.74 -3.56
N GLU A 131 10.14 -8.50 -4.09
CA GLU A 131 9.77 -8.89 -5.46
C GLU A 131 10.74 -8.31 -6.51
N ILE A 132 11.11 -7.04 -6.38
CA ILE A 132 12.05 -6.39 -7.29
C ILE A 132 13.45 -7.01 -7.19
N ALA A 133 13.91 -7.34 -5.99
CA ALA A 133 15.20 -7.98 -5.77
C ALA A 133 15.25 -9.39 -6.39
N GLU A 134 14.21 -10.20 -6.16
CA GLU A 134 14.08 -11.55 -6.73
C GLU A 134 14.12 -11.52 -8.27
N LYS A 135 13.30 -10.66 -8.89
CA LYS A 135 13.30 -10.48 -10.36
C LYS A 135 14.64 -10.02 -10.93
N ARG A 136 15.47 -9.32 -10.16
CA ARG A 136 16.82 -8.90 -10.58
C ARG A 136 17.79 -10.08 -10.55
N GLU A 137 17.74 -10.91 -9.51
CA GLU A 137 18.59 -12.09 -9.42
C GLU A 137 18.24 -13.12 -10.51
N GLU A 138 16.95 -13.37 -10.76
CA GLU A 138 16.50 -14.25 -11.85
C GLU A 138 17.03 -13.81 -13.22
N LYS A 139 16.99 -12.50 -13.52
CA LYS A 139 17.53 -11.95 -14.77
C LYS A 139 19.04 -12.14 -14.90
N LYS A 140 19.79 -11.96 -13.82
CA LYS A 140 21.25 -12.19 -13.81
C LYS A 140 21.59 -13.66 -14.02
N GLU A 141 20.78 -14.57 -13.48
CA GLU A 141 21.02 -16.00 -13.65
C GLU A 141 20.66 -16.48 -15.07
N GLN A 142 19.60 -15.93 -15.66
CA GLN A 142 19.24 -16.19 -17.06
C GLN A 142 20.29 -15.65 -18.05
N SER A 143 20.83 -14.44 -17.83
CA SER A 143 21.87 -13.88 -18.71
C SER A 143 23.16 -14.71 -18.67
N LYS A 144 23.57 -15.20 -17.48
CA LYS A 144 24.74 -16.08 -17.34
C LYS A 144 24.56 -17.44 -18.05
N LYS A 145 23.34 -18.01 -18.05
CA LYS A 145 23.04 -19.28 -18.75
C LYS A 145 23.04 -19.13 -20.26
N GLN A 146 22.66 -17.95 -20.79
CA GLN A 146 22.71 -17.66 -22.22
C GLN A 146 24.14 -17.39 -22.72
N GLU A 147 24.98 -16.74 -21.92
CA GLU A 147 26.39 -16.49 -22.27
C GLU A 147 27.26 -17.76 -22.19
N GLY A 148 26.92 -18.72 -21.33
CA GLY A 148 27.63 -20.00 -21.20
C GLY A 148 27.28 -21.06 -22.27
N GLY A 149 26.26 -20.84 -23.10
CA GLY A 149 25.83 -21.76 -24.15
C GLY A 149 26.45 -21.52 -25.54
N GLY A 150 27.24 -20.45 -25.70
CA GLY A 150 27.83 -20.04 -26.99
C GLY A 150 29.27 -20.50 -27.24
N GLN A 151 29.83 -21.35 -26.38
CA GLN A 151 31.17 -21.92 -26.56
C GLN A 151 31.09 -23.45 -26.60
N ASN A 152 30.54 -23.99 -27.68
CA ASN A 152 30.73 -25.37 -28.16
C ASN A 152 30.04 -25.52 -29.52
N GLU A 153 30.62 -24.93 -30.56
CA GLU A 153 30.47 -25.37 -31.96
C GLU A 153 31.74 -24.99 -32.75
#